data_AF-A0A6P0XFR0-F1
#
_entry.id   AF-A0A6P0XFR0-F1
#
_cell.length_a   1.000
_cell.length_b   1.000
_cell.length_c   1.000
_cell.angle_alpha   90.00
_cell.angle_beta   90.00
_cell.angle_gamma   90.00
#
_symmetry.space_group_name_H-M   'P 1'
#
loop_
_entity.id
_entity.type
_entity.pdbx_description
1 polymer ?
#
loop_
_entity_poly.entity_id
_entity_poly.type
_entity_poly.pdbx_seq_one_letter_code
_entity_poly.pdbx_strand_id
1 'polypeptide(L)'
;MFNLQDVTIKTCIEHLKFSYRQVYSNLKSDYVDILGWVAKLTLENILNTDALYHNIEHTILVALAGQEILRGKYLLEGNVSPED
;
A
#
# COMPACT_ATOMS: atom_id res chain seq x y z
N MET A 1 -11.84 14.10 -17.92
CA MET A 1 -12.39 14.72 -16.70
C MET A 1 -11.48 14.33 -15.54
N PHE A 2 -11.09 15.27 -14.67
CA PHE A 2 -10.18 14.99 -13.55
C PHE A 2 -10.95 14.26 -12.44
N ASN A 3 -10.50 13.06 -12.05
CA ASN A 3 -11.06 12.32 -10.92
C ASN A 3 -10.03 12.27 -9.79
N LEU A 4 -10.32 12.97 -8.70
CA LEU A 4 -9.42 13.07 -7.55
C LEU A 4 -9.20 11.69 -6.90
N GLN A 5 -10.21 10.83 -6.87
CA GLN A 5 -10.10 9.50 -6.26
C GLN A 5 -9.16 8.59 -7.04
N ASP A 6 -9.22 8.63 -8.38
CA ASP A 6 -8.28 7.88 -9.23
C ASP A 6 -6.84 8.33 -9.02
N VAL A 7 -6.62 9.63 -8.83
CA VAL A 7 -5.30 10.19 -8.52
C VAL A 7 -4.82 9.73 -7.14
N THR A 8 -5.71 9.73 -6.15
CA THR A 8 -5.42 9.24 -4.79
C THR A 8 -5.02 7.76 -4.80
N ILE A 9 -5.78 6.91 -5.49
CA ILE A 9 -5.48 5.47 -5.62
C ILE A 9 -4.12 5.25 -6.28
N LYS A 10 -3.85 5.93 -7.41
CA LYS A 10 -2.56 5.84 -8.09
C LYS A 10 -1.39 6.28 -7.19
N THR A 11 -1.58 7.38 -6.47
CA THR A 11 -0.56 7.92 -5.55
C THR A 11 -0.27 6.94 -4.42
N CYS A 12 -1.32 6.32 -3.85
CA CYS A 12 -1.15 5.28 -2.83
C CYS A 12 -0.38 4.08 -3.37
N ILE A 13 -0.73 3.57 -4.56
CA ILE A 13 -0.04 2.44 -5.18
C ILE A 13 1.44 2.74 -5.39
N GLU A 14 1.77 3.90 -5.97
CA GLU A 14 3.18 4.27 -6.19
C GLU A 14 3.95 4.41 -4.87
N HIS A 15 3.31 4.95 -3.83
CA HIS A 15 3.92 5.04 -2.51
C HIS A 15 4.17 3.66 -1.89
N LEU A 16 3.18 2.76 -1.92
CA LEU A 16 3.35 1.40 -1.39
C LEU A 16 4.49 0.66 -2.12
N LYS A 17 4.56 0.77 -3.45
CA LYS A 17 5.63 0.19 -4.27
C LYS A 17 6.99 0.78 -3.95
N PHE A 18 7.07 2.09 -3.81
CA PHE A 18 8.29 2.80 -3.45
C PHE A 18 8.80 2.35 -2.08
N SER A 19 7.93 2.37 -1.07
CA SER A 19 8.28 2.01 0.30
C SER A 19 8.69 0.54 0.42
N TYR A 20 8.05 -0.38 -0.31
CA TYR A 20 8.51 -1.77 -0.40
C TYR A 20 9.96 -1.86 -0.89
N ARG A 21 10.28 -1.17 -1.99
CA ARG A 21 11.65 -1.16 -2.55
C ARG A 21 12.65 -0.49 -1.61
N GLN A 22 12.24 0.45 -0.76
CA GLN A 22 13.12 1.04 0.25
C GLN A 22 13.55 0.04 1.32
N VAL A 23 12.67 -0.89 1.69
CA VAL A 23 12.96 -1.91 2.72
C VAL A 23 13.71 -3.09 2.11
N TYR A 24 13.22 -3.59 0.97
CA TYR A 24 13.64 -4.89 0.42
C TYR A 24 14.45 -4.79 -0.87
N SER A 25 14.70 -3.59 -1.39
CA SER A 25 15.38 -3.37 -2.67
C SER A 25 14.69 -4.16 -3.81
N ASN A 26 15.40 -5.11 -4.44
CA ASN A 26 14.87 -5.95 -5.52
C ASN A 26 14.46 -7.36 -5.04
N LEU A 27 14.48 -7.63 -3.74
CA LEU A 27 14.05 -8.91 -3.20
C LEU A 27 12.55 -9.11 -3.45
N LYS A 28 12.17 -10.27 -4.00
CA LYS A 28 10.79 -10.60 -4.38
C LYS A 28 10.12 -9.48 -5.18
N SER A 29 10.75 -9.08 -6.28
CA SER A 29 10.28 -7.96 -7.10
C SER A 29 8.85 -8.15 -7.62
N ASP A 30 8.39 -9.40 -7.78
CA ASP A 30 7.02 -9.77 -8.12
C ASP A 30 6.00 -9.29 -7.08
N TYR A 31 6.39 -9.18 -5.80
CA TYR A 31 5.50 -8.67 -4.75
C TYR A 31 5.16 -7.21 -4.96
N VAL A 32 6.03 -6.41 -5.59
CA VAL A 32 5.75 -5.00 -5.91
C VAL A 32 4.55 -4.89 -6.86
N ASP A 33 4.48 -5.78 -7.85
CA ASP A 33 3.39 -5.79 -8.82
C ASP A 33 2.10 -6.36 -8.23
N ILE A 34 2.20 -7.44 -7.44
CA ILE A 34 1.08 -8.01 -6.69
C ILE A 34 0.49 -6.96 -5.76
N LEU A 35 1.32 -6.25 -5.00
CA LEU A 35 0.90 -5.21 -4.06
C LEU A 35 0.18 -4.06 -4.79
N GLY A 36 0.70 -3.64 -5.95
CA GLY A 36 0.02 -2.63 -6.77
C GLY A 36 -1.35 -3.09 -7.29
N TRP A 37 -1.44 -4.35 -7.72
CA TRP A 37 -2.69 -4.93 -8.19
C TRP A 37 -3.73 -5.08 -7.06
N VAL A 38 -3.33 -5.63 -5.92
CA VAL A 38 -4.21 -5.79 -4.74
C VAL A 38 -4.69 -4.44 -4.23
N ALA A 39 -3.80 -3.45 -4.11
CA ALA A 39 -4.19 -2.10 -3.68
C ALA A 39 -5.20 -1.47 -4.63
N LYS A 40 -4.97 -1.56 -5.95
CA LYS A 40 -5.91 -1.06 -6.95
C LYS A 40 -7.28 -1.73 -6.83
N LEU A 41 -7.32 -3.05 -6.88
CA LEU A 41 -8.55 -3.83 -6.82
C LEU A 41 -9.34 -3.52 -5.53
N THR A 42 -8.65 -3.45 -4.40
CA THR A 42 -9.26 -3.20 -3.09
C THR A 42 -9.86 -1.80 -3.02
N LEU A 43 -9.09 -0.77 -3.39
CA LEU A 43 -9.54 0.62 -3.30
C LEU A 43 -10.64 0.93 -4.32
N GLU A 44 -10.58 0.37 -5.53
CA GLU A 44 -11.66 0.49 -6.52
C GLU A 44 -12.95 -0.17 -6.02
N ASN A 45 -12.87 -1.33 -5.36
CA ASN A 45 -14.05 -1.98 -4.77
C ASN A 45 -14.63 -1.17 -3.61
N ILE A 46 -13.80 -0.67 -2.69
CA ILE A 46 -14.24 0.17 -1.57
C ILE A 46 -14.87 1.46 -2.08
N LEU A 47 -14.31 2.04 -3.14
CA LEU A 47 -14.83 3.26 -3.75
C LEU A 47 -16.27 3.10 -4.29
N ASN A 48 -16.65 1.88 -4.64
CA ASN A 48 -18.01 1.55 -5.10
C ASN A 48 -18.99 1.27 -3.95
N THR A 49 -18.61 1.53 -2.69
CA THR A 49 -19.47 1.35 -1.51
C THR A 49 -19.91 2.70 -0.94
N ASP A 50 -20.88 2.67 -0.03
CA ASP A 50 -21.36 3.82 0.75
C ASP A 50 -20.79 3.86 2.18
N ALA A 51 -19.66 3.19 2.41
CA ALA A 51 -19.02 3.10 3.73
C ALA A 51 -18.58 4.49 4.23
N LEU A 52 -19.15 4.92 5.35
CA LEU A 52 -18.85 6.24 5.95
C LEU A 52 -17.46 6.33 6.58
N TYR A 53 -16.89 5.19 7.00
CA TYR A 53 -15.61 5.16 7.74
C TYR A 53 -14.59 4.21 7.10
N HIS A 54 -14.98 3.00 6.73
CA HIS A 54 -14.12 2.04 6.03
C HIS A 54 -14.04 2.36 4.53
N ASN A 55 -13.76 3.63 4.22
CA ASN A 55 -13.64 4.17 2.88
C ASN A 55 -12.17 4.12 2.40
N ILE A 56 -11.93 4.59 1.17
CA ILE A 56 -10.60 4.56 0.58
C ILE A 56 -9.58 5.36 1.40
N GLU A 57 -9.97 6.50 1.99
CA GLU A 57 -9.08 7.34 2.77
C GLU A 57 -8.59 6.62 4.03
N HIS A 58 -9.51 6.02 4.79
CA HIS A 58 -9.16 5.27 5.98
C HIS A 58 -8.30 4.05 5.65
N THR A 59 -8.68 3.28 4.62
CA THR A 59 -7.92 2.10 4.20
C THR A 59 -6.50 2.44 3.77
N ILE A 60 -6.30 3.54 3.02
CA ILE A 60 -4.97 4.02 2.64
C ILE A 60 -4.15 4.36 3.89
N LEU A 61 -4.72 5.13 4.83
CA LEU A 61 -4.00 5.56 6.02
C LEU A 61 -3.54 4.37 6.88
N VAL A 62 -4.40 3.37 7.10
CA VAL A 62 -4.06 2.19 7.90
C VAL A 62 -3.02 1.32 7.18
N ALA A 63 -3.12 1.15 5.86
CA ALA A 63 -2.13 0.39 5.09
C ALA A 63 -0.74 1.02 5.14
N LEU A 64 -0.66 2.35 4.98
CA LEU A 64 0.60 3.09 5.06
C LEU A 64 1.19 3.08 6.47
N ALA A 65 0.36 3.22 7.50
CA ALA A 65 0.81 3.09 8.88
C ALA A 65 1.39 1.68 9.15
N GLY A 66 0.74 0.63 8.68
CA GLY A 66 1.25 -0.74 8.76
C GLY A 66 2.59 -0.91 8.06
N GLN A 67 2.74 -0.34 6.86
CA GLN A 67 3.99 -0.40 6.11
C GLN A 67 5.14 0.30 6.85
N GLU A 68 4.92 1.47 7.45
CA GLU A 68 5.94 2.15 8.24
C GLU A 68 6.28 1.42 9.54
N ILE A 69 5.32 0.71 10.16
CA ILE A 69 5.60 -0.17 11.30
C ILE A 69 6.53 -1.31 10.89
N LEU A 70 6.24 -2.00 9.77
CA LEU A 70 7.10 -3.06 9.25
C LEU A 70 8.50 -2.54 8.90
N ARG A 71 8.58 -1.36 8.27
CA ARG A 71 9.85 -0.70 7.98
C ARG A 71 10.63 -0.38 9.26
N GLY A 72 9.96 0.18 10.28
CA GLY A 72 10.57 0.46 11.58
C GLY A 72 11.10 -0.82 12.24
N LYS A 73 10.32 -1.90 12.21
CA LYS A 73 10.74 -3.21 12.74
C LYS A 73 11.93 -3.77 11.96
N TYR A 74 11.92 -3.69 10.62
CA TYR A 74 13.06 -4.08 9.79
C TYR A 74 14.33 -3.29 10.15
N LEU A 75 14.23 -1.98 10.34
CA LEU A 75 15.38 -1.14 10.71
C LEU A 75 15.92 -1.43 12.12
N LEU A 76 15.06 -1.82 13.06
CA LEU A 76 15.43 -2.08 14.45
C LEU A 76 15.93 -3.52 14.67
N GLU A 77 15.28 -4.50 14.05
CA GLU A 77 15.50 -5.93 14.32
C GLU A 77 16.12 -6.69 13.13
N GLY A 78 15.97 -6.18 11.90
CA GLY A 78 16.53 -6.80 10.68
C GLY A 78 15.89 -8.14 10.27
N ASN A 79 14.82 -8.56 10.94
CA ASN A 79 14.22 -9.90 10.83
C ASN A 79 12.79 -9.89 10.27
N VAL A 80 12.41 -8.85 9.52
CA VAL A 80 11.17 -8.82 8.75
C VAL A 80 11.53 -9.12 7.31
N SER A 81 11.13 -10.27 6.81
CA SER A 81 11.28 -10.66 5.41
C SER A 81 10.04 -10.24 4.60
N PRO A 82 10.14 -10.16 3.27
CA PRO A 82 8.95 -9.98 2.43
C PRO A 82 7.85 -11.02 2.64
N GLU A 83 8.18 -12.20 3.15
CA GLU A 83 7.27 -13.32 3.37
C GLU A 83 6.58 -13.36 4.74
N ASP A 84 6.98 -12.48 5.67
CA ASP A 84 6.30 -12.29 6.97
C ASP A 84 5.04 -11.42 6.85
#